data_AF-A0A5B9PQ48-F1
#
_entry.id   AF-A0A5B9PQ48-F1
#
_cell.length_a   1.000
_cell.length_b   1.000
_cell.length_c   1.000
_cell.angle_alpha   90.00
_cell.angle_beta   90.00
_cell.angle_gamma   90.00
#
_symmetry.space_group_name_H-M   'P 1'
#
loop_
_entity.id
_entity.type
_entity.pdbx_description
1 polymer ?
#
loop_
_entity_poly.entity_id
_entity_poly.type
_entity_poly.pdbx_seq_one_letter_code
_entity_poly.pdbx_strand_id
1 'polypeptide(L)'
;MGSIDGVYATAAAWRDGVEVVSLLFDPDEVAYRTLVEKAKQFKCTSKVFAHSKSQLEVANELVGDKAVMANESQKPRFAKASDQKYYLANSPLKSLPMCGCQMTKLNAAMGLGQPVDALLSPRQKVLAKRILRRLESDPDSLDGFISPSDDNELGDYSTKLEAALSK
;
A
#
# COMPACT_ATOMS: atom_id res chain seq x y z
N MET A 1 -2.65 -7.94 -1.43
CA MET A 1 -1.32 -7.91 -2.11
C MET A 1 -0.24 -7.26 -1.25
N GLY A 2 -0.44 -6.06 -0.69
CA GLY A 2 0.62 -5.36 0.07
C GLY A 2 1.14 -6.09 1.32
N SER A 3 0.39 -7.06 1.86
CA SER A 3 0.78 -7.86 3.03
C SER A 3 1.81 -8.96 2.75
N ILE A 4 2.14 -9.23 1.48
CA ILE A 4 3.09 -10.30 1.12
C ILE A 4 4.52 -9.81 1.34
N ASP A 5 5.35 -10.56 2.07
CA ASP A 5 6.78 -10.24 2.25
C ASP A 5 7.52 -10.25 0.90
N GLY A 6 8.54 -9.39 0.77
CA GLY A 6 9.15 -9.05 -0.52
C GLY A 6 8.35 -8.05 -1.38
N VAL A 7 7.09 -7.73 -1.06
CA VAL A 7 6.36 -6.61 -1.72
C VAL A 7 6.70 -5.30 -1.03
N TYR A 8 7.34 -4.39 -1.77
CA TYR A 8 7.73 -3.05 -1.30
C TYR A 8 6.61 -2.03 -1.46
N ALA A 9 5.92 -2.04 -2.60
CA ALA A 9 4.87 -1.05 -2.87
C ALA A 9 3.72 -1.65 -3.65
N THR A 10 2.52 -1.15 -3.37
CA THR A 10 1.33 -1.42 -4.18
C THR A 10 0.65 -0.11 -4.57
N ALA A 11 0.17 -0.02 -5.80
CA ALA A 11 -0.61 1.12 -6.26
C ALA A 11 -1.83 0.67 -7.06
N ALA A 12 -2.97 1.29 -6.80
CA ALA A 12 -4.16 1.14 -7.63
C ALA A 12 -3.94 1.88 -8.96
N ALA A 13 -4.29 1.24 -10.07
CA ALA A 13 -4.13 1.79 -11.40
C ALA A 13 -5.20 1.24 -12.34
N TRP A 14 -5.31 1.83 -13.52
CA TRP A 14 -6.16 1.37 -14.60
C TRP A 14 -5.31 0.91 -15.77
N ARG A 15 -5.60 -0.29 -16.28
CA ARG A 15 -4.96 -0.85 -17.48
C ARG A 15 -6.00 -1.58 -18.33
N ASP A 16 -6.04 -1.30 -19.62
CA ASP A 16 -7.01 -1.90 -20.56
C ASP A 16 -8.47 -1.84 -20.08
N GLY A 17 -8.87 -0.72 -19.48
CA GLY A 17 -10.24 -0.54 -18.97
C GLY A 17 -10.58 -1.32 -17.71
N VAL A 18 -9.63 -2.07 -17.14
CA VAL A 18 -9.80 -2.75 -15.85
C VAL A 18 -8.96 -2.08 -14.76
N GLU A 19 -9.47 -2.10 -13.54
CA GLU A 19 -8.71 -1.71 -12.37
C GLU A 19 -7.70 -2.82 -12.05
N VAL A 20 -6.46 -2.42 -11.77
CA VAL A 20 -5.34 -3.30 -11.48
C VAL A 20 -4.59 -2.83 -10.24
N VAL A 21 -3.96 -3.78 -9.55
CA VAL A 21 -2.99 -3.48 -8.49
C VAL A 21 -1.59 -3.67 -9.08
N SER A 22 -0.86 -2.57 -9.25
CA SER A 22 0.55 -2.60 -9.62
C SER A 22 1.40 -2.91 -8.40
N LEU A 23 2.41 -3.77 -8.56
CA LEU A 23 3.30 -4.23 -7.49
C LEU A 23 4.74 -3.89 -7.82
N LEU A 24 5.46 -3.34 -6.85
CA LEU A 24 6.92 -3.33 -6.80
C LEU A 24 7.35 -4.36 -5.75
N PHE A 25 8.21 -5.29 -6.13
CA PHE A 25 8.63 -6.38 -5.26
C PHE A 25 10.10 -6.75 -5.51
N ASP A 26 10.70 -7.40 -4.51
CA ASP A 26 12.03 -7.97 -4.57
C ASP A 26 11.99 -9.41 -5.11
N PRO A 27 12.56 -9.72 -6.28
CA PRO A 27 12.60 -11.08 -6.78
C PRO A 27 13.49 -12.01 -5.93
N ASP A 28 14.41 -11.49 -5.12
CA ASP A 28 15.26 -12.29 -4.23
C ASP A 28 14.53 -12.67 -2.93
N GLU A 29 13.49 -11.91 -2.53
CA GLU A 29 12.64 -12.24 -1.37
C GLU A 29 11.35 -12.97 -1.76
N VAL A 30 10.75 -12.64 -2.92
CA VAL A 30 9.49 -13.23 -3.36
C VAL A 30 9.45 -13.51 -4.87
N ALA A 31 9.25 -14.79 -5.19
CA ALA A 31 9.11 -15.21 -6.57
C ALA A 31 7.78 -14.73 -7.19
N TYR A 32 7.80 -14.42 -8.49
CA TYR A 32 6.61 -14.04 -9.25
C TYR A 32 5.48 -15.07 -9.16
N ARG A 33 5.80 -16.38 -9.20
CA ARG A 33 4.83 -17.47 -9.00
C ARG A 33 4.05 -17.30 -7.69
N THR A 34 4.75 -17.05 -6.60
CA THR A 34 4.15 -16.84 -5.27
C THR A 34 3.20 -15.64 -5.28
N LEU A 35 3.55 -14.55 -5.97
CA LEU A 35 2.67 -13.38 -6.09
C LEU A 35 1.37 -13.72 -6.83
N VAL A 36 1.44 -14.47 -7.93
CA VAL A 36 0.25 -14.88 -8.70
C VAL A 36 -0.61 -15.86 -7.90
N GLU A 37 -0.01 -16.81 -7.19
CA GLU A 37 -0.72 -17.73 -6.29
C GLU A 37 -1.44 -16.98 -5.17
N LYS A 38 -0.78 -16.01 -4.53
CA LYS A 38 -1.39 -15.17 -3.50
C LYS A 38 -2.50 -14.29 -4.07
N ALA A 39 -2.32 -13.73 -5.26
CA ALA A 39 -3.38 -12.97 -5.94
C ALA A 39 -4.61 -13.85 -6.20
N LYS A 40 -4.41 -15.11 -6.59
CA LYS A 40 -5.49 -16.09 -6.79
C LYS A 40 -6.21 -16.39 -5.48
N GLN A 41 -5.48 -16.59 -4.39
CA GLN A 41 -6.04 -16.78 -3.04
C GLN A 41 -6.89 -15.57 -2.60
N PHE A 42 -6.42 -14.35 -2.88
CA PHE A 42 -7.17 -13.11 -2.62
C PHE A 42 -8.30 -12.83 -3.62
N LYS A 43 -8.50 -13.70 -4.62
CA LYS A 43 -9.50 -13.55 -5.69
C LYS A 43 -9.30 -12.26 -6.51
N CYS A 44 -8.06 -11.80 -6.66
CA CYS A 44 -7.68 -10.60 -7.41
C CYS A 44 -7.09 -10.92 -8.79
N THR A 45 -7.39 -12.08 -9.37
CA THR A 45 -6.83 -12.56 -10.65
C THR A 45 -7.88 -12.65 -11.75
N SER A 46 -8.66 -11.59 -11.96
CA SER A 46 -9.55 -11.50 -13.12
C SER A 46 -8.75 -11.33 -14.42
N LYS A 47 -7.61 -10.64 -14.33
CA LYS A 47 -6.62 -10.49 -15.39
C LYS A 47 -5.23 -10.30 -14.75
N VAL A 48 -4.21 -10.99 -15.26
CA VAL A 48 -2.82 -10.87 -14.77
C VAL A 48 -1.95 -10.37 -15.93
N PHE A 49 -1.31 -9.23 -15.74
CA PHE A 49 -0.45 -8.61 -16.75
C PHE A 49 1.01 -9.01 -16.52
N ALA A 50 1.56 -9.81 -17.43
CA ALA A 50 2.95 -10.24 -17.41
C ALA A 50 3.83 -9.29 -18.23
N HIS A 51 4.97 -8.87 -17.66
CA HIS A 51 5.92 -7.95 -18.30
C HIS A 51 7.08 -8.66 -19.02
N SER A 52 7.12 -9.99 -18.98
CA SER A 52 8.08 -10.81 -19.71
C SER A 52 7.44 -12.12 -20.16
N LYS A 53 8.06 -12.80 -21.12
CA LYS A 53 7.64 -14.14 -21.56
C LYS A 53 7.66 -15.15 -20.41
N SER A 54 8.69 -15.10 -19.56
CA SER A 54 8.80 -15.97 -18.39
C SER A 54 7.69 -15.74 -17.37
N GLN A 55 7.30 -14.48 -17.13
CA GLN A 55 6.15 -14.17 -16.28
C GLN A 55 4.84 -14.67 -16.92
N LEU A 56 4.70 -14.55 -18.23
CA LEU A 56 3.51 -15.01 -18.94
C LEU A 56 3.34 -16.52 -18.84
N GLU A 57 4.42 -17.29 -19.05
CA GLU A 57 4.43 -18.75 -18.90
C GLU A 57 3.96 -19.16 -17.50
N VAL A 58 4.57 -18.57 -16.45
CA VAL A 58 4.18 -18.83 -15.05
C VAL A 58 2.73 -18.44 -14.79
N ALA A 59 2.27 -17.30 -15.29
CA ALA A 59 0.90 -16.84 -15.10
C ALA A 59 -0.10 -17.76 -15.83
N ASN A 60 0.19 -18.18 -17.07
CA ASN A 60 -0.64 -19.11 -17.83
C ASN A 60 -0.83 -20.43 -17.09
N GLU A 61 0.22 -20.99 -16.48
CA GLU A 61 0.11 -22.22 -15.69
C GLU A 61 -0.82 -22.07 -14.47
N LEU A 62 -0.90 -20.88 -13.87
CA LEU A 62 -1.65 -20.65 -12.62
C LEU A 62 -3.08 -20.16 -12.83
N VAL A 63 -3.30 -19.33 -13.85
CA VAL A 63 -4.57 -18.63 -14.10
C VAL A 63 -5.10 -18.78 -15.54
N GLY A 64 -4.42 -19.55 -16.40
CA GLY A 64 -4.85 -19.83 -17.78
C GLY A 64 -5.06 -18.56 -18.60
N ASP A 65 -6.16 -18.52 -19.34
CA ASP A 65 -6.54 -17.43 -20.27
C ASP A 65 -6.67 -16.04 -19.61
N LYS A 66 -6.60 -15.96 -18.27
CA LYS A 66 -6.58 -14.69 -17.55
C LYS A 66 -5.20 -14.03 -17.56
N ALA A 67 -4.15 -14.77 -17.90
CA ALA A 67 -2.81 -14.23 -18.07
C ALA A 67 -2.69 -13.57 -19.45
N VAL A 68 -2.19 -12.33 -19.47
CA VAL A 68 -1.96 -11.57 -20.70
C VAL A 68 -0.61 -10.89 -20.68
N MET A 69 -0.01 -10.72 -21.86
CA MET A 69 1.16 -9.85 -21.98
C MET A 69 0.76 -8.39 -21.76
N ALA A 70 1.52 -7.73 -20.91
CA ALA A 70 1.51 -6.30 -20.73
C ALA A 70 1.82 -5.60 -22.07
N ASN A 71 0.88 -4.82 -22.59
CA ASN A 71 1.18 -3.91 -23.71
C ASN A 71 1.95 -2.70 -23.18
N GLU A 72 3.24 -2.60 -23.50
CA GLU A 72 4.11 -1.50 -23.06
C GLU A 72 3.73 -0.14 -23.67
N SER A 73 3.03 -0.13 -24.81
CA SER A 73 2.44 1.10 -25.38
C SER A 73 1.22 1.59 -24.58
N GLN A 74 0.63 0.74 -23.73
CA GLN A 74 -0.49 1.07 -22.85
C GLN A 74 -0.03 0.95 -21.39
N LYS A 75 0.75 1.97 -20.97
CA LYS A 75 1.21 2.08 -19.59
C LYS A 75 0.02 2.18 -18.62
N PRO A 76 0.13 1.59 -17.41
CA PRO A 76 -0.91 1.73 -16.40
C PRO A 76 -1.08 3.20 -16.02
N ARG A 77 -2.35 3.65 -15.95
CA ARG A 77 -2.70 4.98 -15.44
C ARG A 77 -2.96 4.86 -13.95
N PHE A 78 -2.02 5.32 -13.13
CA PHE A 78 -2.17 5.29 -11.68
C PHE A 78 -3.37 6.14 -11.21
N ALA A 79 -4.09 5.62 -10.22
CA ALA A 79 -5.17 6.36 -9.58
C ALA A 79 -4.60 7.55 -8.78
N LYS A 80 -5.45 8.56 -8.52
CA LYS A 80 -5.05 9.76 -7.78
C LYS A 80 -4.56 9.41 -6.39
N ALA A 81 -3.74 10.26 -5.77
CA ALA A 81 -3.23 10.03 -4.42
C ALA A 81 -4.34 9.79 -3.39
N SER A 82 -5.48 10.48 -3.51
CA SER A 82 -6.67 10.28 -2.67
C SER A 82 -7.25 8.86 -2.73
N ASP A 83 -7.04 8.17 -3.83
CA ASP A 83 -7.60 6.85 -4.11
C ASP A 83 -6.59 5.74 -3.79
N GLN A 84 -5.36 6.11 -3.38
CA GLN A 84 -4.33 5.18 -2.95
C GLN A 84 -4.47 4.89 -1.46
N LYS A 85 -4.08 3.67 -1.05
CA LYS A 85 -4.03 3.25 0.36
C LYS A 85 -5.33 3.56 1.13
N TYR A 86 -6.45 3.23 0.52
CA TYR A 86 -7.81 3.55 0.98
C TYR A 86 -8.05 3.30 2.47
N TYR A 87 -7.66 2.13 3.01
CA TYR A 87 -7.92 1.79 4.41
C TYR A 87 -7.11 2.67 5.36
N LEU A 88 -5.85 2.96 5.02
CA LEU A 88 -5.01 3.86 5.81
C LEU A 88 -5.52 5.30 5.72
N ALA A 89 -5.87 5.77 4.52
CA ALA A 89 -6.36 7.12 4.27
C ALA A 89 -7.66 7.44 5.04
N ASN A 90 -8.50 6.42 5.26
CA ASN A 90 -9.74 6.52 6.04
C ASN A 90 -9.56 6.12 7.52
N SER A 91 -8.32 6.07 8.01
CA SER A 91 -8.03 5.77 9.42
C SER A 91 -7.41 6.97 10.14
N PRO A 92 -7.52 7.03 11.49
CA PRO A 92 -6.77 7.99 12.30
C PRO A 92 -5.26 7.90 12.11
N LEU A 93 -4.73 6.78 11.60
CA LEU A 93 -3.30 6.59 11.40
C LEU A 93 -2.77 7.22 10.10
N LYS A 94 -3.62 7.85 9.28
CA LYS A 94 -3.20 8.55 8.04
C LYS A 94 -2.14 9.64 8.29
N SER A 95 -2.13 10.21 9.49
CA SER A 95 -1.21 11.28 9.92
C SER A 95 0.06 10.73 10.57
N LEU A 96 0.18 9.42 10.77
CA LEU A 96 1.34 8.84 11.43
C LEU A 96 2.52 8.82 10.44
N PRO A 97 3.70 9.38 10.77
CA PRO A 97 4.88 9.38 9.89
C PRO A 97 5.35 7.95 9.66
N MET A 98 5.39 7.52 8.40
CA MET A 98 5.81 6.17 8.02
C MET A 98 6.33 6.13 6.58
N CYS A 99 7.25 5.19 6.27
CA CYS A 99 7.75 5.01 4.91
C CYS A 99 6.65 4.50 3.97
N GLY A 100 6.84 4.70 2.66
CA GLY A 100 5.95 4.13 1.64
C GLY A 100 5.76 2.61 1.75
N CYS A 101 6.81 1.89 2.13
CA CYS A 101 6.79 0.47 2.44
C CYS A 101 5.83 0.13 3.57
N GLN A 102 5.98 0.82 4.69
CA GLN A 102 5.20 0.62 5.90
C GLN A 102 3.74 0.99 5.66
N MET A 103 3.45 2.08 4.93
CA MET A 103 2.08 2.42 4.49
C MET A 103 1.44 1.28 3.70
N THR A 104 2.20 0.64 2.82
CA THR A 104 1.72 -0.49 2.01
C THR A 104 1.34 -1.69 2.88
N LYS A 105 2.18 -2.05 3.85
CA LYS A 105 1.91 -3.13 4.80
C LYS A 105 0.71 -2.80 5.70
N LEU A 106 0.69 -1.59 6.25
CA LEU A 106 -0.34 -1.14 7.18
C LEU A 106 -1.72 -1.10 6.51
N ASN A 107 -1.81 -0.50 5.32
CA ASN A 107 -3.05 -0.48 4.55
C ASN A 107 -3.58 -1.88 4.23
N ALA A 108 -2.68 -2.83 3.91
CA ALA A 108 -3.07 -4.20 3.65
C ALA A 108 -3.55 -4.92 4.93
N ALA A 109 -2.85 -4.74 6.05
CA ALA A 109 -3.26 -5.30 7.34
C ALA A 109 -4.64 -4.77 7.77
N MET A 110 -4.88 -3.47 7.64
CA MET A 110 -6.19 -2.85 7.92
C MET A 110 -7.30 -3.42 7.03
N GLY A 111 -7.05 -3.53 5.71
CA GLY A 111 -8.02 -4.10 4.78
C GLY A 111 -8.36 -5.56 5.04
N LEU A 112 -7.46 -6.30 5.70
CA LEU A 112 -7.66 -7.68 6.12
C LEU A 112 -8.20 -7.80 7.56
N GLY A 113 -8.44 -6.69 8.26
CA GLY A 113 -8.84 -6.68 9.67
C GLY A 113 -7.78 -7.23 10.63
N GLN A 114 -6.50 -7.21 10.22
CA GLN A 114 -5.38 -7.71 11.01
C GLN A 114 -4.84 -6.66 11.99
N PRO A 115 -4.23 -7.07 13.11
CA PRO A 115 -3.59 -6.15 14.04
C PRO A 115 -2.46 -5.38 13.36
N VAL A 116 -2.49 -4.05 13.48
CA VAL A 116 -1.49 -3.15 12.89
C VAL A 116 -0.33 -2.85 13.82
N ASP A 117 -0.47 -3.11 15.13
CA ASP A 117 0.52 -2.79 16.15
C ASP A 117 1.89 -3.45 15.91
N ALA A 118 1.92 -4.65 15.31
CA ALA A 118 3.17 -5.34 14.99
C ALA A 118 3.98 -4.60 13.91
N LEU A 119 3.33 -3.76 13.10
CA LEU A 119 3.95 -3.00 12.02
C LEU A 119 4.42 -1.61 12.47
N LEU A 120 4.17 -1.23 13.73
CA LEU A 120 4.54 0.09 14.26
C LEU A 120 5.76 0.00 15.17
N SER A 121 6.70 0.93 15.00
CA SER A 121 7.80 1.12 15.95
C SER A 121 7.29 1.57 17.33
N PRO A 122 8.06 1.38 18.41
CA PRO A 122 7.68 1.85 19.74
C PRO A 122 7.31 3.35 19.77
N ARG A 123 8.08 4.19 19.07
CA ARG A 123 7.81 5.64 18.94
C ARG A 123 6.48 5.90 18.22
N GLN A 124 6.22 5.19 17.12
CA GLN A 124 4.97 5.31 16.37
C GLN A 124 3.75 4.87 17.20
N LYS A 125 3.87 3.84 18.05
CA LYS A 125 2.80 3.42 18.96
C LYS A 125 2.43 4.52 19.96
N VAL A 126 3.43 5.19 20.53
CA VAL A 126 3.20 6.32 21.44
C VAL A 126 2.53 7.47 20.69
N LEU A 127 3.01 7.78 19.49
CA LEU A 127 2.48 8.86 18.67
C LEU A 127 1.03 8.58 18.20
N ALA A 128 0.72 7.36 17.78
CA ALA A 128 -0.64 6.94 17.44
C ALA A 128 -1.62 7.15 18.60
N LYS A 129 -1.23 6.82 19.83
CA LYS A 129 -2.06 7.07 21.03
C LYS A 129 -2.29 8.56 21.30
N ARG A 130 -1.36 9.43 20.91
CA ARG A 130 -1.50 10.90 21.03
C ARG A 130 -2.44 11.43 19.94
N ILE A 131 -2.27 10.96 18.71
CA ILE A 131 -3.14 11.29 17.56
C ILE A 131 -4.59 10.92 17.89
N LEU A 132 -4.84 9.69 18.34
CA LEU A 132 -6.18 9.22 18.69
C LEU A 132 -6.82 10.11 19.77
N ARG A 133 -6.10 10.37 20.87
CA ARG A 133 -6.59 11.28 21.94
C ARG A 133 -6.88 12.69 21.45
N ARG A 134 -6.05 13.23 20.55
CA ARG A 134 -6.25 14.56 19.99
C ARG A 134 -7.51 14.60 19.11
N LEU A 135 -7.70 13.60 18.24
CA LEU A 135 -8.88 13.47 17.39
C LEU A 135 -10.17 13.20 18.19
N GLU A 136 -10.08 12.51 19.32
CA GLU A 136 -11.20 12.35 20.27
C GLU A 136 -11.63 13.69 20.86
N SER A 137 -10.68 14.59 21.17
CA SER A 137 -10.97 15.92 21.71
C SER A 137 -11.41 16.94 20.65
N ASP A 138 -10.84 16.85 19.45
CA ASP A 138 -11.01 17.81 18.36
C ASP A 138 -10.80 17.06 17.02
N PRO A 139 -11.89 16.57 16.40
CA PRO A 139 -11.83 15.72 15.20
C PRO A 139 -11.11 16.36 14.01
N ASP A 140 -11.15 17.69 13.90
CA ASP A 140 -10.61 18.44 12.76
C ASP A 140 -9.18 18.96 13.04
N SER A 141 -8.65 18.73 14.24
CA SER A 141 -7.33 19.24 14.69
C SER A 141 -6.13 18.82 13.84
N LEU A 142 -6.26 17.72 13.09
CA LEU A 142 -5.21 17.17 12.23
C LEU A 142 -5.61 17.21 10.75
N ASP A 143 -6.57 18.07 10.38
CA ASP A 143 -6.89 18.29 8.99
C ASP A 143 -5.66 18.75 8.20
N GLY A 144 -5.47 18.13 7.04
CA GLY A 144 -4.28 18.33 6.21
C GLY A 144 -3.02 17.59 6.67
N PHE A 145 -2.99 16.97 7.85
CA PHE A 145 -1.88 16.09 8.24
C PHE A 145 -2.01 14.73 7.57
N ILE A 146 -1.32 14.58 6.44
CA ILE A 146 -1.19 13.31 5.72
C ILE A 146 0.30 12.98 5.68
N SER A 147 0.67 11.74 6.04
CA SER A 147 2.06 11.31 5.96
C SER A 147 2.59 11.49 4.53
N PRO A 148 3.77 12.10 4.34
CA PRO A 148 4.31 12.30 3.01
C PRO A 148 4.62 10.96 2.34
N SER A 149 4.56 10.95 1.01
CA SER A 149 4.96 9.79 0.20
C SER A 149 6.47 9.75 -0.07
N ASP A 150 7.16 10.88 0.09
CA ASP A 150 8.62 10.97 0.01
C ASP A 150 9.23 10.79 1.41
N ASP A 151 10.03 9.75 1.57
CA ASP A 151 10.67 9.41 2.84
C ASP A 151 11.64 10.51 3.32
N ASN A 152 12.16 11.35 2.41
CA ASN A 152 13.03 12.47 2.77
C ASN A 152 12.29 13.58 3.53
N GLU A 153 10.97 13.68 3.38
CA GLU A 153 10.14 14.70 4.03
C GLU A 153 9.67 14.25 5.44
N LEU A 154 9.90 12.99 5.82
CA LEU A 154 9.39 12.42 7.06
C LEU A 154 9.95 13.10 8.32
N GLY A 155 11.20 13.57 8.29
CA GLY A 155 11.82 14.25 9.43
C GLY A 155 11.12 15.56 9.77
N ASP A 156 10.96 16.42 8.77
CA ASP A 156 10.27 17.71 8.89
C ASP A 156 8.79 17.52 9.24
N TYR A 157 8.14 16.54 8.58
CA TYR A 157 6.75 16.20 8.86
C TYR A 157 6.55 15.73 10.31
N SER A 158 7.40 14.82 10.80
CA SER A 158 7.33 14.32 12.17
C SER A 158 7.46 15.46 13.18
N THR A 159 8.34 16.43 12.92
CA THR A 159 8.53 17.59 13.81
C THR A 159 7.29 18.47 13.85
N LYS A 160 6.69 18.77 12.68
CA LYS A 160 5.45 19.57 12.58
C LYS A 160 4.28 18.89 13.30
N LEU A 161 4.13 17.59 13.11
CA LEU A 161 3.08 16.81 13.77
C LEU A 161 3.24 16.78 15.29
N GLU A 162 4.45 16.56 15.79
CA GLU A 162 4.70 16.56 17.24
C GLU A 162 4.42 17.93 17.89
N ALA A 163 4.73 19.02 17.18
CA ALA A 163 4.37 20.37 17.61
C ALA A 163 2.85 20.59 17.64
N ALA A 164 2.11 20.09 16.64
CA ALA A 164 0.65 20.17 16.59
C ALA A 164 -0.01 19.39 17.73
N LEU A 165 0.52 18.19 18.06
CA LEU A 165 0.05 17.34 19.15
C LEU A 165 0.46 17.81 20.56
N SER A 166 1.16 18.92 20.67
CA SER A 166 1.58 19.51 21.95
C SER A 166 0.75 20.75 22.33
N LYS A 167 -0.25 21.10 21.51
CA LYS A 167 -1.24 22.15 21.74
C LYS A 167 -2.54 21.55 22.29
#